data_AF-A0A1X0S8W9-F1
#
_entry.id   AF-A0A1X0S8W9-F1
#
_cell.length_a   1.000
_cell.length_b   1.000
_cell.length_c   1.000
_cell.angle_alpha   90.00
_cell.angle_beta   90.00
_cell.angle_gamma   90.00
#
_symmetry.space_group_name_H-M   'P 1'
#
loop_
_entity.id
_entity.type
_entity.pdbx_description
1 polymer ?
#
loop_
_entity_poly.entity_id
_entity_poly.type
_entity_poly.pdbx_seq_one_letter_code
_entity_poly.pdbx_strand_id
1 'polypeptide(L)'
;MFVGDRGTGVGSRVKGFMRYGGKWKENMHAEAINVCVTNENKKSQICVFCFKKLAHPKRKEVKNGKAIFKSINGAFICTNPSCVSVKNRRAVKSRDALSALAIGLVGFSTVLFGVKFPAFNTISQNNTEDFINITSAFLNRSVDRQLRCGSGGKKGEAQHNEAKFNPLYI
;
A
#
# COMPACT_ATOMS: atom_id res chain seq x y z
N MET A 1 -17.16 6.03 2.91
CA MET A 1 -16.06 5.46 3.73
C MET A 1 -15.82 4.01 3.30
N PHE A 2 -14.56 3.57 3.20
CA PHE A 2 -14.23 2.18 2.87
C PHE A 2 -13.55 1.50 4.05
N VAL A 3 -13.99 0.29 4.40
CA VAL A 3 -13.51 -0.45 5.57
C VAL A 3 -13.03 -1.83 5.13
N GLY A 4 -11.88 -2.27 5.62
CA GLY A 4 -11.44 -3.67 5.46
C GLY A 4 -12.24 -4.59 6.38
N ASP A 5 -12.70 -5.74 5.88
CA ASP A 5 -13.47 -6.71 6.66
C ASP A 5 -12.71 -7.23 7.89
N ARG A 6 -11.39 -7.39 7.83
CA ARG A 6 -10.57 -7.73 9.02
C ARG A 6 -10.50 -6.59 10.03
N GLY A 7 -10.59 -5.34 9.58
CA GLY A 7 -10.78 -4.17 10.42
C GLY A 7 -12.08 -4.14 11.24
N THR A 8 -13.03 -5.06 11.00
CA THR A 8 -14.23 -5.21 11.84
C THR A 8 -13.95 -5.96 13.14
N GLY A 9 -12.84 -6.72 13.20
CA GLY A 9 -12.43 -7.49 14.36
C GLY A 9 -13.35 -8.66 14.71
N VAL A 10 -14.24 -9.10 13.81
CA VAL A 10 -15.12 -10.27 14.01
C VAL A 10 -14.27 -11.48 14.44
N GLY A 11 -14.66 -12.15 15.52
CA GLY A 11 -13.97 -13.32 16.07
C GLY A 11 -12.75 -13.00 16.95
N SER A 12 -12.30 -11.74 17.00
CA SER A 12 -11.30 -11.32 17.99
C SER A 12 -11.94 -11.02 19.34
N ARG A 13 -11.19 -11.20 20.43
CA ARG A 13 -11.64 -10.84 21.78
C ARG A 13 -10.98 -9.54 22.23
N VAL A 14 -11.78 -8.64 22.82
CA VAL A 14 -11.28 -7.44 23.52
C VAL A 14 -11.82 -7.49 24.93
N LYS A 15 -10.91 -7.49 25.93
CA LYS A 15 -11.28 -7.62 27.36
C LYS A 15 -12.19 -8.82 27.67
N GLY A 16 -11.98 -9.95 26.97
CA GLY A 16 -12.78 -11.18 27.16
C GLY A 16 -14.10 -11.22 26.37
N PHE A 17 -14.58 -10.10 25.86
CA PHE A 17 -15.79 -10.06 25.03
C PHE A 17 -15.46 -10.40 23.58
N MET A 18 -16.23 -11.33 22.99
CA MET A 18 -16.15 -11.63 21.57
C MET A 18 -16.71 -10.46 20.76
N ARG A 19 -15.94 -10.01 19.77
CA ARG A 19 -16.45 -9.13 18.73
C ARG A 19 -17.23 -9.97 17.73
N TYR A 20 -18.53 -9.86 17.73
CA TYR A 20 -19.39 -10.50 16.74
C TYR A 20 -19.36 -9.79 15.37
N GLY A 21 -18.83 -8.55 15.35
CA GLY A 21 -18.79 -7.66 14.19
C GLY A 21 -20.05 -7.71 13.32
N GLY A 22 -19.95 -7.37 12.04
CA GLY A 22 -21.10 -7.18 11.15
C GLY A 22 -21.28 -5.73 10.72
N LYS A 23 -22.48 -5.39 10.23
CA LYS A 23 -22.79 -4.09 9.61
C LYS A 23 -22.83 -2.90 10.58
N TRP A 24 -22.40 -3.05 11.82
CA TRP A 24 -22.56 -2.00 12.85
C TRP A 24 -21.94 -0.65 12.45
N LYS A 25 -20.78 -0.64 11.78
CA LYS A 25 -20.18 0.60 11.24
C LYS A 25 -20.98 1.17 10.09
N GLU A 26 -21.54 0.30 9.25
CA GLU A 26 -22.41 0.73 8.16
C GLU A 26 -23.69 1.34 8.73
N ASN A 27 -24.32 0.69 9.70
CA ASN A 27 -25.53 1.14 10.37
C ASN A 27 -25.32 2.45 11.15
N MET A 28 -24.23 2.58 11.91
CA MET A 28 -23.93 3.79 12.69
C MET A 28 -23.71 5.02 11.82
N HIS A 29 -23.21 4.82 10.60
CA HIS A 29 -22.90 5.92 9.68
C HIS A 29 -23.85 5.99 8.49
N ALA A 30 -24.88 5.13 8.42
CA ALA A 30 -25.76 5.00 7.26
C ALA A 30 -26.44 6.32 6.88
N GLU A 31 -26.77 7.16 7.87
CA GLU A 31 -27.44 8.45 7.67
C GLU A 31 -26.49 9.54 7.15
N ALA A 32 -25.20 9.45 7.48
CA ALA A 32 -24.22 10.51 7.19
C ALA A 32 -23.31 10.19 6.01
N ILE A 33 -22.97 8.92 5.80
CA ILE A 33 -22.03 8.49 4.75
C ILE A 33 -22.22 7.03 4.38
N ASN A 34 -22.17 6.72 3.08
CA ASN A 34 -22.10 5.34 2.62
C ASN A 34 -20.80 4.68 3.09
N VAL A 35 -20.94 3.61 3.87
CA VAL A 35 -19.82 2.75 4.29
C VAL A 35 -19.85 1.48 3.44
N CYS A 36 -18.72 1.12 2.82
CA CYS A 36 -18.61 -0.15 2.11
C CYS A 36 -17.51 -1.00 2.74
N VAL A 37 -17.87 -2.21 3.13
CA VAL A 37 -16.93 -3.23 3.61
C VAL A 37 -16.28 -3.95 2.43
N THR A 38 -14.95 -4.02 2.43
CA THR A 38 -14.14 -4.64 1.38
C THR A 38 -13.36 -5.81 1.95
N ASN A 39 -13.15 -6.87 1.17
CA ASN A 39 -12.35 -8.01 1.62
C ASN A 39 -10.89 -7.60 1.90
N GLU A 40 -10.30 -7.94 3.04
CA GLU A 40 -8.94 -7.50 3.39
C GLU A 40 -7.87 -8.56 3.09
N ASN A 41 -8.25 -9.63 2.40
CA ASN A 41 -7.37 -10.77 2.22
C ASN A 41 -6.10 -10.41 1.41
N LYS A 42 -4.92 -10.58 2.04
CA LYS A 42 -3.57 -10.37 1.47
C LYS A 42 -3.26 -8.96 0.95
N LYS A 43 -4.12 -7.96 1.23
CA LYS A 43 -3.94 -6.56 0.78
C LYS A 43 -2.62 -5.90 1.22
N SER A 44 -2.06 -6.33 2.36
CA SER A 44 -0.79 -5.84 2.89
C SER A 44 0.45 -6.55 2.35
N GLN A 45 0.30 -7.63 1.58
CA GLN A 45 1.40 -8.47 1.13
C GLN A 45 1.61 -8.44 -0.39
N ILE A 46 0.71 -7.80 -1.13
CA ILE A 46 0.74 -7.69 -2.59
C ILE A 46 0.87 -6.22 -3.00
N CYS A 47 1.69 -5.96 -4.01
CA CYS A 47 1.81 -4.63 -4.60
C CYS A 47 0.53 -4.28 -5.35
N VAL A 48 -0.14 -3.20 -4.97
CA VAL A 48 -1.36 -2.73 -5.66
C VAL A 48 -1.12 -2.30 -7.12
N PHE A 49 0.13 -2.10 -7.53
CA PHE A 49 0.48 -1.59 -8.86
C PHE A 49 0.92 -2.66 -9.85
N CYS A 50 1.39 -3.82 -9.38
CA CYS A 50 1.86 -4.89 -10.26
C CYS A 50 1.40 -6.27 -9.80
N PHE A 51 0.62 -6.32 -8.71
CA PHE A 51 0.03 -7.52 -8.12
C PHE A 51 1.00 -8.65 -7.78
N LYS A 52 2.31 -8.35 -7.74
CA LYS A 52 3.33 -9.26 -7.24
C LYS A 52 3.48 -9.15 -5.72
N LYS A 53 3.94 -10.23 -5.11
CA LYS A 53 4.23 -10.31 -3.68
C LYS A 53 5.30 -9.28 -3.28
N LEU A 54 5.08 -8.63 -2.15
CA LEU A 54 6.02 -7.68 -1.56
C LEU A 54 6.99 -8.38 -0.61
N ALA A 55 8.18 -7.81 -0.47
CA ALA A 55 9.19 -8.26 0.47
C ALA A 55 9.30 -7.30 1.67
N HIS A 56 9.84 -7.79 2.77
CA HIS A 56 10.25 -6.93 3.88
C HIS A 56 11.59 -6.27 3.56
N PRO A 57 11.70 -4.94 3.67
CA PRO A 57 12.99 -4.28 3.54
C PRO A 57 13.91 -4.73 4.67
N LYS A 58 15.21 -4.90 4.38
CA LYS A 58 16.21 -5.35 5.34
C LYS A 58 17.18 -4.21 5.65
N ARG A 59 17.42 -3.96 6.94
CA ARG A 59 18.48 -3.07 7.44
C ARG A 59 19.70 -3.91 7.77
N LYS A 60 20.87 -3.48 7.29
CA LYS A 60 22.16 -4.01 7.73
C LYS A 60 22.49 -3.42 9.10
N GLU A 61 22.74 -4.28 10.08
CA GLU A 61 23.24 -3.92 11.40
C GLU A 61 24.58 -4.63 11.60
N VAL A 62 25.56 -3.94 12.19
CA VAL A 62 26.81 -4.58 12.62
C VAL A 62 26.67 -4.88 14.10
N LYS A 63 26.72 -6.17 14.47
CA LYS A 63 26.83 -6.61 15.86
C LYS A 63 28.04 -7.51 15.98
N ASN A 64 28.92 -7.21 16.94
CA ASN A 64 30.14 -7.99 17.22
C ASN A 64 30.98 -8.22 15.96
N GLY A 65 31.19 -7.18 15.14
CA GLY A 65 31.99 -7.24 13.90
C GLY A 65 31.34 -8.02 12.74
N LYS A 66 30.19 -8.68 12.93
CA LYS A 66 29.46 -9.37 11.87
C LYS A 66 28.30 -8.53 11.35
N ALA A 67 28.12 -8.51 10.03
CA ALA A 67 26.96 -7.91 9.40
C ALA A 67 25.73 -8.84 9.52
N ILE A 68 24.69 -8.36 10.18
CA ILE A 68 23.40 -9.02 10.34
C ILE A 68 22.34 -8.22 9.57
N PHE A 69 21.47 -8.91 8.85
CA PHE A 69 20.33 -8.27 8.17
C PHE A 69 19.05 -8.48 8.95
N LYS A 70 18.44 -7.39 9.42
CA LYS A 70 17.15 -7.43 10.11
C LYS A 70 16.04 -6.90 9.22
N SER A 71 14.88 -7.55 9.24
CA SER A 71 13.68 -7.06 8.59
C SER A 71 13.15 -5.80 9.29
N ILE A 72 12.80 -4.79 8.51
CA ILE A 72 12.13 -3.58 8.98
C ILE A 72 10.63 -3.87 9.06
N ASN A 73 10.06 -3.74 10.26
CA ASN A 73 8.63 -3.87 10.48
C ASN A 73 7.88 -2.64 9.97
N GLY A 74 6.60 -2.81 9.61
CA GLY A 74 5.75 -1.70 9.18
C GLY A 74 5.97 -1.19 7.74
N ALA A 75 6.99 -1.66 7.03
CA ALA A 75 7.24 -1.32 5.63
C ALA A 75 7.32 -2.56 4.74
N PHE A 76 7.02 -2.35 3.46
CA PHE A 76 7.13 -3.34 2.40
C PHE A 76 7.81 -2.71 1.19
N ILE A 77 8.53 -3.53 0.42
CA ILE A 77 9.20 -3.13 -0.82
C ILE A 77 8.74 -4.00 -1.99
N CYS A 78 8.44 -3.34 -3.11
CA CYS A 78 8.24 -4.01 -4.39
C CYS A 78 9.60 -4.21 -5.08
N THR A 79 9.91 -5.45 -5.44
CA THR A 79 11.18 -5.81 -6.12
C THR A 79 11.00 -6.04 -7.62
N ASN A 80 9.78 -5.87 -8.15
CA ASN A 80 9.51 -6.09 -9.56
C ASN A 80 10.01 -4.90 -10.40
N PRO A 81 11.06 -5.04 -11.23
CA PRO A 81 11.65 -3.93 -11.98
C PRO A 81 10.68 -3.31 -13.00
N SER A 82 9.72 -4.09 -13.49
CA SER A 82 8.69 -3.58 -14.41
C SER A 82 7.58 -2.77 -13.72
N CYS A 83 7.50 -2.79 -12.39
CA CYS A 83 6.45 -2.09 -11.65
C CYS A 83 6.65 -0.56 -11.71
N VAL A 84 5.57 0.17 -11.98
CA VAL A 84 5.55 1.64 -12.01
C VAL A 84 6.06 2.27 -10.71
N SER A 85 5.76 1.67 -9.56
CA SER A 85 6.25 2.13 -8.26
C SER A 85 7.77 2.02 -8.14
N VAL A 86 8.38 1.00 -8.75
CA VAL A 86 9.83 0.82 -8.79
C VAL A 86 10.46 1.79 -9.79
N LYS A 87 9.90 1.90 -11.01
CA LYS A 87 10.34 2.86 -12.04
C LYS A 87 10.36 4.30 -11.52
N ASN A 88 9.36 4.67 -10.71
CA ASN A 88 9.23 6.01 -10.12
C ASN A 88 10.03 6.18 -8.81
N ARG A 89 10.96 5.27 -8.46
CA ARG A 89 11.76 5.29 -7.22
C ARG A 89 10.93 5.34 -5.93
N ARG A 90 9.70 4.82 -5.96
CA ARG A 90 8.73 4.79 -4.84
C ARG A 90 8.38 3.35 -4.46
N ALA A 91 9.35 2.43 -4.55
CA ALA A 91 9.16 0.99 -4.36
C ALA A 91 8.79 0.60 -2.92
N VAL A 92 9.20 1.42 -1.94
CA VAL A 92 8.94 1.21 -0.52
C VAL A 92 7.66 1.94 -0.12
N LYS A 93 6.78 1.23 0.61
CA LYS A 93 5.54 1.78 1.17
C LYS A 93 5.34 1.30 2.60
N SER A 94 4.70 2.11 3.43
CA SER A 94 4.23 1.63 4.72
C SER A 94 3.10 0.63 4.52
N ARG A 95 3.03 -0.37 5.40
CA ARG A 95 2.01 -1.42 5.41
C ARG A 95 0.60 -0.84 5.47
N ASP A 96 0.42 0.16 6.32
CA ASP A 96 -0.90 0.74 6.58
C ASP A 96 -1.36 1.59 5.40
N ALA A 97 -0.47 2.40 4.81
CA ALA A 97 -0.81 3.19 3.62
C ALA A 97 -1.12 2.30 2.41
N LEU A 98 -0.36 1.21 2.24
CA LEU A 98 -0.63 0.22 1.19
C LEU A 98 -2.00 -0.45 1.39
N SER A 99 -2.31 -0.85 2.63
CA SER A 99 -3.58 -1.51 2.96
C SER A 99 -4.77 -0.55 2.78
N ALA A 100 -4.64 0.70 3.23
CA ALA A 100 -5.64 1.74 3.02
C ALA A 100 -5.88 2.04 1.54
N LEU A 101 -4.81 2.13 0.73
CA LEU A 101 -4.91 2.32 -0.71
C LEU A 101 -5.63 1.14 -1.37
N ALA A 102 -5.28 -0.10 -1.00
CA ALA A 102 -5.95 -1.30 -1.52
C ALA A 102 -7.44 -1.33 -1.12
N ILE A 103 -7.79 -0.97 0.11
CA ILE A 103 -9.19 -0.87 0.57
C ILE A 103 -9.94 0.19 -0.24
N GLY A 104 -9.34 1.37 -0.42
CA GLY A 104 -9.92 2.45 -1.22
C GLY A 104 -10.15 2.04 -2.67
N LEU A 105 -9.18 1.40 -3.32
CA LEU A 105 -9.30 0.94 -4.71
C LEU A 105 -10.42 -0.09 -4.88
N VAL A 106 -10.47 -1.09 -4.00
CA VAL A 106 -11.54 -2.10 -4.03
C VAL A 106 -12.91 -1.45 -3.82
N GLY A 107 -13.04 -0.66 -2.76
CA GLY A 107 -14.30 -0.01 -2.44
C GLY A 107 -14.79 0.92 -3.54
N PHE A 108 -13.88 1.72 -4.10
CA PHE A 108 -14.19 2.63 -5.21
C PHE A 108 -14.61 1.88 -6.47
N SER A 109 -13.93 0.78 -6.82
CA SER A 109 -14.31 -0.04 -7.98
C SER A 109 -15.71 -0.66 -7.84
N THR A 110 -16.07 -1.10 -6.63
CA THR A 110 -17.39 -1.68 -6.35
C THR A 110 -18.48 -0.62 -6.39
N VAL A 111 -18.22 0.58 -5.86
CA VAL A 111 -19.21 1.68 -5.86
C VAL A 111 -19.45 2.23 -7.27
N LEU A 112 -18.40 2.48 -8.04
CA LEU A 112 -18.57 3.14 -9.34
C LEU A 112 -18.96 2.20 -10.48
N PHE A 113 -18.40 0.99 -10.49
CA PHE A 113 -18.56 0.08 -11.62
C PHE A 113 -19.46 -1.12 -11.30
N GLY A 114 -19.88 -1.29 -10.05
CA GLY A 114 -20.64 -2.47 -9.61
C GLY A 114 -19.84 -3.78 -9.68
N VAL A 115 -18.54 -3.71 -9.97
CA VAL A 115 -17.68 -4.89 -10.16
C VAL A 115 -17.15 -5.37 -8.81
N LYS A 116 -17.21 -6.68 -8.56
CA LYS A 116 -16.53 -7.32 -7.43
C LYS A 116 -15.04 -7.41 -7.77
N PHE A 117 -14.22 -6.61 -7.07
CA PHE A 117 -12.78 -6.64 -7.25
C PHE A 117 -12.22 -8.05 -6.92
N PRO A 118 -11.39 -8.64 -7.79
CA PRO A 118 -10.83 -9.97 -7.55
C PRO A 118 -9.95 -9.95 -6.29
N ALA A 119 -10.05 -10.99 -5.45
CA ALA A 119 -9.22 -11.07 -4.27
C ALA A 119 -7.71 -11.04 -4.64
N PHE A 120 -6.89 -10.41 -3.79
CA PHE A 120 -5.43 -10.28 -3.97
C PHE A 120 -4.69 -11.62 -3.72
N ASN A 121 -5.25 -12.73 -4.20
CA ASN A 121 -4.67 -14.07 -4.14
C ASN A 121 -4.44 -14.67 -5.53
N THR A 122 -5.27 -14.30 -6.51
CA THR A 122 -5.30 -14.85 -7.85
C THR A 122 -5.96 -13.84 -8.77
N ILE A 123 -5.16 -12.92 -9.32
CA ILE A 123 -5.58 -12.15 -10.48
C ILE A 123 -5.11 -12.97 -11.68
N SER A 124 -6.07 -13.52 -12.43
CA SER A 124 -5.77 -14.03 -13.77
C SER A 124 -5.20 -12.88 -14.60
N GLN A 125 -4.15 -13.15 -15.36
CA GLN A 125 -3.38 -12.15 -16.10
C GLN A 125 -4.28 -11.17 -16.89
N ASN A 126 -5.44 -11.63 -17.35
CA ASN A 126 -6.38 -10.93 -18.25
C ASN A 126 -7.02 -9.63 -17.72
N ASN A 127 -7.14 -9.41 -16.40
CA ASN A 127 -7.67 -8.14 -15.86
C ASN A 127 -6.59 -7.25 -15.22
N THR A 128 -5.33 -7.70 -15.23
CA THR A 128 -4.24 -7.02 -14.53
C THR A 128 -3.88 -5.69 -15.19
N GLU A 129 -3.90 -5.65 -16.52
CA GLU A 129 -3.50 -4.50 -17.35
C GLU A 129 -4.37 -3.26 -17.07
N ASP A 130 -5.70 -3.41 -17.04
CA ASP A 130 -6.63 -2.31 -16.77
C ASP A 130 -6.43 -1.73 -15.38
N PHE A 131 -6.22 -2.60 -14.38
CA PHE A 131 -5.92 -2.17 -13.03
C PHE A 131 -4.53 -1.52 -12.90
N ILE A 132 -3.54 -2.01 -13.63
CA ILE A 132 -2.21 -1.38 -13.71
C ILE A 132 -2.36 0.04 -14.28
N ASN A 133 -3.14 0.22 -15.34
CA ASN A 133 -3.36 1.53 -15.96
C ASN A 133 -4.04 2.51 -14.99
N ILE A 134 -5.13 2.08 -14.34
CA ILE A 134 -5.85 2.90 -13.34
C ILE A 134 -4.93 3.27 -12.17
N THR A 135 -4.22 2.31 -11.60
CA THR A 135 -3.36 2.56 -10.43
C THR A 135 -2.11 3.38 -10.76
N SER A 136 -1.58 3.25 -11.98
CA SER A 136 -0.48 4.09 -12.48
C SER A 136 -0.90 5.56 -12.60
N ALA A 137 -2.14 5.83 -13.05
CA ALA A 137 -2.67 7.19 -13.12
C ALA A 137 -2.75 7.86 -11.73
N PHE A 138 -3.09 7.10 -10.67
CA PHE A 138 -3.08 7.62 -9.30
C PHE A 138 -1.67 7.95 -8.79
N LEU A 139 -0.67 7.13 -9.11
CA LEU A 139 0.72 7.43 -8.77
C LEU A 139 1.19 8.72 -9.45
N ASN A 140 0.94 8.87 -10.74
CA ASN A 140 1.41 10.03 -11.51
C ASN A 140 0.72 11.33 -11.05
N ARG A 141 -0.59 11.31 -10.76
CA ARG A 141 -1.30 12.46 -10.17
C ARG A 141 -0.77 12.88 -8.79
N SER A 142 -0.18 11.96 -8.03
CA SER A 142 0.47 12.29 -6.75
C SER A 142 1.82 12.99 -6.95
N VAL A 143 2.53 12.72 -8.06
CA VAL A 143 3.77 13.41 -8.43
C VAL A 143 3.49 14.88 -8.74
N ASP A 144 2.46 15.16 -9.54
CA ASP A 144 2.08 16.54 -9.89
C ASP A 144 1.66 17.37 -8.67
N ARG A 145 0.98 16.75 -7.71
CA ARG A 145 0.60 17.42 -6.45
C ARG A 145 1.80 17.71 -5.56
N GLN A 146 2.78 16.82 -5.50
CA GLN A 146 3.97 16.99 -4.68
C GLN A 146 4.90 18.08 -5.26
N LEU A 147 4.95 18.23 -6.58
CA LEU A 147 5.59 19.37 -7.26
C LEU A 147 4.91 20.71 -6.93
N ARG A 148 3.58 20.74 -6.78
CA ARG A 148 2.83 21.96 -6.42
C ARG A 148 2.93 22.36 -4.95
N CYS A 149 3.18 21.41 -4.04
CA CYS A 149 3.30 21.70 -2.61
C CYS A 149 4.75 22.03 -2.15
N GLY A 150 5.74 21.99 -3.05
CA GLY A 150 7.17 22.19 -2.73
C GLY A 150 7.75 23.56 -3.08
N SER A 151 7.01 24.42 -3.78
CA SER A 151 7.50 25.73 -4.25
C SER A 151 7.21 26.85 -3.25
N GLY A 152 7.80 26.74 -2.05
CA GLY A 152 7.74 27.80 -1.04
C GLY A 152 8.83 27.63 0.02
N GLY A 153 10.06 28.08 -0.27
CA GLY A 153 11.12 28.14 0.74
C GLY A 153 12.55 28.23 0.21
N LYS A 154 13.00 29.47 0.02
CA LYS A 154 14.38 30.02 0.01
C LYS A 154 15.58 29.12 -0.38
N LYS A 155 16.26 29.55 -1.46
CA LYS A 155 17.63 29.19 -1.83
C LYS A 155 18.60 29.46 -0.67
N GLY A 156 19.36 28.44 -0.30
CA GLY A 156 20.55 28.53 0.53
C GLY A 156 21.48 27.38 0.12
N GLU A 157 22.63 27.73 -0.43
CA GLU A 157 23.67 26.79 -0.87
C GLU A 157 24.19 25.94 0.29
N ALA A 158 24.28 24.63 0.08
CA ALA A 158 25.16 23.77 0.87
C ALA A 158 25.63 22.60 -0.01
N GLN A 159 26.93 22.38 0.01
CA GLN A 159 27.72 21.56 -0.90
C GLN A 159 27.31 20.08 -0.93
N HIS A 160 27.33 19.54 -2.15
CA HIS A 160 27.12 18.15 -2.51
C HIS A 160 28.26 17.27 -1.94
N ASN A 161 27.93 16.29 -1.10
CA ASN A 161 28.77 15.11 -0.88
C ASN A 161 27.99 13.89 -1.41
N GLU A 162 28.40 13.41 -2.58
CA GLU A 162 27.85 12.24 -3.24
C GLU A 162 28.30 10.95 -2.52
N ALA A 163 27.39 10.28 -1.81
CA ALA A 163 27.55 8.87 -1.49
C ALA A 163 27.06 8.03 -2.68
N LYS A 164 27.98 7.63 -3.56
CA LYS A 164 27.74 6.72 -4.69
C LYS A 164 27.28 5.35 -4.17
N PHE A 165 26.01 4.99 -4.42
CA PHE A 165 25.51 3.63 -4.24
C PHE A 165 25.72 2.86 -5.55
N ASN A 166 26.69 1.95 -5.55
CA ASN A 166 27.11 1.18 -6.72
C ASN A 166 26.22 -0.07 -6.90
N PRO A 167 25.46 -0.22 -8.00
CA PRO A 167 24.61 -1.37 -8.24
C PRO A 167 25.37 -2.38 -9.11
N LEU A 168 26.20 -3.19 -8.48
CA LEU A 168 26.68 -4.44 -9.06
C LEU A 168 26.38 -5.56 -8.07
N TYR A 169 26.06 -6.74 -8.61
CA TYR A 169 25.50 -7.94 -7.96
C TYR A 169 23.97 -8.00 -7.91
N ILE A 170 23.38 -8.27 -9.09
CA ILE A 170 22.42 -9.38 -9.25
C ILE A 170 23.09 -10.40 -10.15
#